data_AF-A0A7G1NJJ2-F1
#
_entry.id   AF-A0A7G1NJJ2-F1
#
_cell.length_a   1.000
_cell.length_b   1.000
_cell.length_c   1.000
_cell.angle_alpha   90.00
_cell.angle_beta   90.00
_cell.angle_gamma   90.00
#
_symmetry.space_group_name_H-M   'P 1'
#
loop_
_entity.id
_entity.type
_entity.pdbx_description
1 polymer ?
#
loop_
_entity_poly.entity_id
_entity_poly.type
_entity_poly.pdbx_seq_one_letter_code
_entity_poly.pdbx_strand_id
1 'polypeptide(L)'
;MTWQQRLHNHGMINTAEAAWHKILTIAGEPRRQEESPLAAPFAELVLVAHAEPLLRQLYPWTGMWELHFSRCTEIRHTWDVTYIGTLGEGRYYVEGPSRNSPRIAETDSAQAAVAMVIDRLPPHCGPAFIGNAEALAAYERARDGR
;
A
#
# COMPACT_ATOMS: atom_id res chain seq x y z
N MET A 1 -17.27 22.07 0.23
CA MET A 1 -15.88 21.84 -0.21
C MET A 1 -15.45 22.98 -1.10
N THR A 2 -14.33 23.64 -0.81
CA THR A 2 -13.81 24.79 -1.57
C THR A 2 -12.99 24.33 -2.79
N TRP A 3 -12.80 25.20 -3.79
CA TRP A 3 -12.06 24.89 -5.02
C TRP A 3 -10.62 24.42 -4.78
N GLN A 4 -9.94 24.98 -3.79
CA GLN A 4 -8.58 24.58 -3.39
C GLN A 4 -8.54 23.14 -2.86
N GLN A 5 -9.58 22.72 -2.13
CA GLN A 5 -9.67 21.37 -1.59
C GLN A 5 -9.93 20.31 -2.67
N ARG A 6 -10.63 20.69 -3.76
CA ARG A 6 -10.81 19.82 -4.94
C ARG A 6 -9.52 19.62 -5.73
N LEU A 7 -8.75 20.68 -5.96
CA LEU A 7 -7.46 20.59 -6.66
C LEU A 7 -6.44 19.76 -5.86
N HIS A 8 -6.41 19.94 -4.54
CA HIS A 8 -5.59 19.13 -3.65
C HIS A 8 -5.98 17.64 -3.71
N ASN A 9 -7.29 17.33 -3.62
CA ASN A 9 -7.78 15.95 -3.72
C ASN A 9 -7.49 15.31 -5.09
N HIS A 10 -7.58 16.08 -6.18
CA HIS A 10 -7.24 15.60 -7.52
C HIS A 10 -5.74 15.31 -7.67
N GLY A 11 -4.87 16.18 -7.11
CA GLY A 11 -3.43 15.91 -7.05
C GLY A 11 -3.08 14.65 -6.25
N MET A 12 -3.76 14.43 -5.11
CA MET A 12 -3.55 13.26 -4.24
C MET A 12 -3.85 11.96 -4.99
N ILE A 13 -5.00 11.90 -5.67
CA ILE A 13 -5.43 10.75 -6.46
C ILE A 13 -4.43 10.49 -7.59
N ASN A 14 -3.98 11.51 -8.31
CA ASN A 14 -3.08 11.33 -9.45
C ASN A 14 -1.71 10.73 -9.06
N THR A 15 -1.17 11.05 -7.88
CA THR A 15 0.13 10.51 -7.45
C THR A 15 0.02 9.06 -6.95
N ALA A 16 -1.01 8.73 -6.17
CA ALA A 16 -1.25 7.35 -5.73
C ALA A 16 -1.56 6.44 -6.93
N GLU A 17 -2.42 6.89 -7.84
CA GLU A 17 -2.76 6.16 -9.07
C GLU A 17 -1.53 5.95 -9.95
N ALA A 18 -0.66 6.95 -10.13
CA ALA A 18 0.57 6.79 -10.91
C ALA A 18 1.52 5.73 -10.31
N ALA A 19 1.63 5.68 -8.98
CA ALA A 19 2.42 4.67 -8.30
C ALA A 19 1.83 3.26 -8.48
N TRP A 20 0.51 3.11 -8.36
CA TRP A 20 -0.19 1.86 -8.67
C TRP A 20 0.03 1.40 -10.11
N HIS A 21 -0.13 2.29 -11.09
CA HIS A 21 0.09 1.97 -12.51
C HIS A 21 1.52 1.48 -12.78
N LYS A 22 2.52 2.10 -12.14
CA LYS A 22 3.91 1.68 -12.25
C LYS A 22 4.10 0.26 -11.72
N ILE A 23 3.56 -0.04 -10.54
CA ILE A 23 3.68 -1.38 -9.92
C ILE A 23 2.93 -2.43 -10.76
N LEU A 24 1.72 -2.13 -11.23
CA LEU A 24 0.95 -3.01 -12.12
C LEU A 24 1.71 -3.35 -13.40
N THR A 25 2.37 -2.35 -14.00
CA THR A 25 3.22 -2.56 -15.19
C THR A 25 4.35 -3.56 -14.89
N ILE A 26 5.12 -3.32 -13.82
CA ILE A 26 6.25 -4.18 -13.43
C ILE A 26 5.80 -5.58 -13.00
N ALA A 27 4.63 -5.68 -12.38
CA ALA A 27 4.04 -6.94 -11.96
C ALA A 27 3.53 -7.77 -13.15
N GLY A 28 3.01 -7.11 -14.18
CA GLY A 28 2.50 -7.73 -15.40
C GLY A 28 3.55 -8.06 -16.47
N GLU A 29 4.80 -7.59 -16.31
CA GLU A 29 5.90 -7.94 -17.21
C GLU A 29 6.16 -9.46 -17.21
N PRO A 30 6.23 -10.11 -18.38
CA PRO A 30 6.54 -11.53 -18.47
C PRO A 30 7.94 -11.79 -17.90
N ARG A 31 8.01 -12.53 -16.79
CA ARG A 31 9.27 -13.06 -16.25
C ARG A 31 9.29 -14.56 -16.46
N ARG A 32 10.46 -15.13 -16.75
CA ARG A 32 10.56 -16.59 -16.78
C ARG A 32 10.30 -17.08 -15.36
N GLN A 33 9.44 -18.08 -15.20
CA GLN A 33 9.09 -18.61 -13.88
C GLN A 33 10.32 -19.14 -13.13
N GLU A 34 11.35 -19.57 -13.88
CA GLU A 34 12.67 -19.97 -13.38
C GLU A 34 13.46 -18.81 -12.75
N GLU A 35 13.17 -17.56 -13.09
CA GLU A 35 13.90 -16.37 -12.59
C GLU A 35 13.47 -15.99 -11.17
N SER A 36 12.23 -16.30 -10.78
CA SER A 36 11.77 -16.18 -9.39
C SER A 36 10.42 -16.88 -9.18
N PRO A 37 10.33 -17.87 -8.27
CA PRO A 37 9.04 -18.50 -7.92
C PRO A 37 8.07 -17.52 -7.24
N LEU A 38 8.53 -16.33 -6.86
CA LEU A 38 7.74 -15.29 -6.20
C LEU A 38 7.07 -14.33 -7.19
N ALA A 39 7.45 -14.38 -8.46
CA ALA A 39 6.96 -13.44 -9.47
C ALA A 39 5.45 -13.52 -9.69
N ALA A 40 4.92 -14.73 -9.90
CA ALA A 40 3.51 -14.97 -10.13
C ALA A 40 2.62 -14.63 -8.91
N PRO A 41 2.91 -15.10 -7.68
CA PRO A 41 2.12 -14.70 -6.51
C PRO A 41 2.22 -13.19 -6.25
N PHE A 42 3.36 -12.56 -6.53
CA PHE A 42 3.47 -11.12 -6.37
C PHE A 42 2.56 -10.36 -7.36
N ALA A 43 2.48 -10.83 -8.60
CA ALA A 43 1.57 -10.25 -9.58
C ALA A 43 0.10 -10.41 -9.18
N GLU A 44 -0.28 -11.59 -8.67
CA GLU A 44 -1.61 -11.83 -8.12
C GLU A 44 -1.91 -10.88 -6.95
N LEU A 45 -1.00 -10.77 -5.98
CA LEU A 45 -1.12 -9.88 -4.83
C LEU A 45 -1.37 -8.41 -5.25
N VAL A 46 -0.58 -7.91 -6.20
CA VAL A 46 -0.73 -6.53 -6.70
C VAL A 46 -2.11 -6.32 -7.32
N LEU A 47 -2.58 -7.27 -8.14
CA LEU A 47 -3.90 -7.17 -8.78
C LEU A 47 -5.04 -7.16 -7.75
N VAL A 48 -4.99 -8.08 -6.78
CA VAL A 48 -5.99 -8.18 -5.71
C VAL A 48 -5.99 -6.93 -4.85
N ALA A 49 -4.81 -6.45 -4.41
CA ALA A 49 -4.71 -5.25 -3.59
C ALA A 49 -5.18 -3.98 -4.32
N HIS A 50 -4.84 -3.84 -5.61
CA HIS A 50 -5.28 -2.70 -6.43
C HIS A 50 -6.80 -2.67 -6.65
N ALA A 51 -7.45 -3.84 -6.72
CA ALA A 51 -8.90 -3.93 -6.87
C ALA A 51 -9.65 -3.37 -5.64
N GLU A 52 -9.02 -3.34 -4.47
CA GLU A 52 -9.63 -2.88 -3.22
C GLU A 52 -9.59 -1.34 -3.10
N PRO A 53 -10.74 -0.64 -3.08
CA PRO A 53 -10.77 0.82 -3.09
C PRO A 53 -10.06 1.48 -1.90
N LEU A 54 -10.11 0.84 -0.72
CA LEU A 54 -9.47 1.36 0.50
C LEU A 54 -7.95 1.35 0.42
N LEU A 55 -7.36 0.38 -0.29
CA LEU A 55 -5.92 0.30 -0.51
C LEU A 55 -5.49 1.11 -1.73
N ARG A 56 -6.31 1.14 -2.79
CA ARG A 56 -6.02 1.90 -4.01
C ARG A 56 -5.84 3.40 -3.78
N GLN A 57 -6.54 3.95 -2.78
CA GLN A 57 -6.36 5.35 -2.39
C GLN A 57 -5.09 5.64 -1.56
N LEU A 58 -4.35 4.61 -1.14
CA LEU A 58 -3.07 4.75 -0.44
C LEU A 58 -1.92 4.78 -1.44
N TYR A 59 -0.77 5.31 -1.02
CA TYR A 59 0.44 5.29 -1.85
C TYR A 59 1.12 3.92 -1.71
N PRO A 60 1.18 3.11 -2.79
CA PRO A 60 1.85 1.82 -2.75
C PRO A 60 3.35 1.97 -2.98
N TRP A 61 4.14 1.08 -2.39
CA TRP A 61 5.53 0.91 -2.77
C TRP A 61 5.95 -0.54 -2.56
N THR A 62 6.99 -0.97 -3.26
CA THR A 62 7.39 -2.39 -3.31
C THR A 62 8.87 -2.58 -3.08
N GLY A 63 9.25 -3.66 -2.41
CA GLY A 63 10.65 -4.07 -2.23
C GLY A 63 10.72 -5.49 -1.68
N MET A 64 11.72 -6.29 -2.08
CA MET A 64 11.88 -7.69 -1.61
C MET A 64 10.64 -8.57 -1.77
N TRP A 65 9.86 -8.38 -2.85
CA TRP A 65 8.56 -9.04 -3.07
C TRP A 65 7.49 -8.74 -2.01
N GLU A 66 7.62 -7.61 -1.34
CA GLU A 66 6.63 -7.04 -0.43
C GLU A 66 5.89 -5.89 -1.10
N LEU A 67 4.60 -5.82 -0.84
CA LEU A 67 3.71 -4.71 -1.17
C LEU A 67 3.37 -3.94 0.11
N HIS A 68 3.82 -2.69 0.17
CA HIS A 68 3.65 -1.79 1.30
C HIS A 68 2.69 -0.65 0.93
N PHE A 69 2.11 -0.04 1.97
CA PHE A 69 1.18 1.07 1.84
C PHE A 69 1.62 2.24 2.73
N SER A 70 1.47 3.45 2.21
CA SER A 70 1.74 4.68 2.93
C SER A 70 0.55 5.62 2.82
N ARG A 71 0.25 6.31 3.92
CA ARG A 71 -0.77 7.38 3.95
C ARG A 71 -0.27 8.69 3.36
N CYS A 72 0.98 8.76 2.91
CA CYS A 72 1.58 9.93 2.28
C CYS A 72 2.36 9.55 1.01
N THR A 73 2.43 10.48 0.05
CA THR A 73 2.94 10.21 -1.30
C THR A 73 4.45 10.42 -1.47
N GLU A 74 5.11 11.18 -0.59
CA GLU A 74 6.54 11.50 -0.69
C GLU A 74 7.40 10.59 0.20
N ILE A 75 8.72 10.59 -0.07
CA ILE A 75 9.73 9.86 0.70
C ILE A 75 9.64 10.25 2.19
N ARG A 76 9.98 9.30 3.07
CA ARG A 76 9.58 9.25 4.49
C ARG A 76 8.11 8.88 4.61
N HIS A 77 7.80 7.73 4.01
CA HIS A 77 6.52 7.05 4.08
C HIS A 77 6.08 6.82 5.53
N THR A 78 4.77 6.72 5.74
CA THR A 78 4.26 6.23 7.01
C THR A 78 4.56 4.73 7.17
N TRP A 79 4.75 4.30 8.41
CA TRP A 79 4.96 2.91 8.81
C TRP A 79 3.90 2.50 9.83
N ASP A 80 2.65 2.86 9.54
CA ASP A 80 1.46 2.65 10.38
C ASP A 80 0.40 1.76 9.70
N VAL A 81 0.70 1.26 8.49
CA VAL A 81 -0.11 0.29 7.76
C VAL A 81 0.66 -1.03 7.63
N THR A 82 -0.01 -2.16 7.85
CA THR A 82 0.56 -3.50 7.64
C THR A 82 0.84 -3.74 6.16
N TYR A 83 1.88 -4.50 5.86
CA TYR A 83 2.28 -4.86 4.49
C TYR A 83 2.16 -6.37 4.25
N ILE A 84 2.20 -6.75 2.98
CA ILE A 84 2.07 -8.14 2.55
C ILE A 84 3.32 -8.54 1.78
N GLY A 85 3.95 -9.65 2.14
CA GLY A 85 5.03 -10.23 1.35
C GLY A 85 4.65 -11.58 0.77
N THR A 86 5.27 -11.94 -0.34
CA THR A 86 5.11 -13.27 -0.95
C THR A 86 6.13 -14.26 -0.39
N LEU A 87 5.68 -15.49 -0.20
CA LEU A 87 6.49 -16.66 0.10
C LEU A 87 6.52 -17.59 -1.12
N GLY A 88 7.40 -18.60 -1.06
CA GLY A 88 7.37 -19.70 -2.03
C GLY A 88 6.02 -20.42 -2.03
N GLU A 89 5.79 -21.21 -3.08
CA GLU A 89 4.58 -22.05 -3.23
C GLU A 89 3.26 -21.25 -3.28
N GLY A 90 3.30 -20.00 -3.73
CA GLY A 90 2.08 -19.19 -3.91
C GLY A 90 1.49 -18.67 -2.60
N ARG A 91 2.26 -18.69 -1.51
CA ARG A 91 1.83 -18.23 -0.19
C ARG A 91 2.17 -16.77 0.06
N TYR A 92 1.54 -16.21 1.08
CA TYR A 92 1.65 -14.82 1.50
C TYR A 92 1.85 -14.73 3.00
N TYR A 93 2.43 -13.62 3.45
CA TYR A 93 2.50 -13.26 4.85
C TYR A 93 2.10 -11.81 5.08
N VAL A 94 1.56 -11.54 6.27
CA VAL A 94 1.19 -10.19 6.71
C VAL A 94 2.06 -9.80 7.89
N GLU A 95 2.67 -8.63 7.80
CA GLU A 95 3.58 -8.07 8.80
C GLU A 95 3.36 -6.56 8.95
N GLY A 96 4.09 -5.96 9.89
CA GLY A 96 4.05 -4.53 10.11
C GLY A 96 3.25 -4.11 11.36
N PRO A 97 3.00 -2.81 11.52
CA PRO A 97 3.25 -1.78 10.54
C PRO A 97 4.73 -1.30 10.48
N SER A 98 5.60 -1.76 11.38
CA SER A 98 7.06 -1.58 11.33
C SER A 98 7.77 -2.82 10.81
N ARG A 99 8.94 -2.68 10.18
CA ARG A 99 9.79 -3.82 9.76
C ARG A 99 10.27 -4.73 10.90
N ASN A 100 10.21 -4.23 12.13
CA ASN A 100 10.56 -5.02 13.31
C ASN A 100 9.34 -5.68 13.97
N SER A 101 8.14 -5.48 13.43
CA SER A 101 6.93 -6.11 13.95
C SER A 101 6.98 -7.62 13.72
N PRO A 102 6.48 -8.44 14.66
CA PRO A 102 6.36 -9.87 14.45
C PRO A 102 5.39 -10.19 13.31
N ARG A 103 5.58 -11.37 12.70
CA ARG A 103 4.64 -11.97 11.75
C ARG A 103 3.23 -12.00 12.33
N ILE A 104 2.28 -11.41 11.63
CA ILE A 104 0.86 -11.41 12.03
C ILE A 104 0.20 -12.72 11.58
N ALA A 105 0.41 -13.09 10.32
CA ALA A 105 -0.20 -14.27 9.73
C ALA A 105 0.54 -14.73 8.47
N GLU A 106 0.29 -15.98 8.09
CA GLU A 106 0.60 -16.54 6.78
C GLU A 106 -0.68 -17.12 6.18
N THR A 107 -0.78 -17.10 4.86
CA THR A 107 -1.97 -17.59 4.14
C THR A 107 -1.57 -18.04 2.73
N ASP A 108 -2.37 -18.90 2.12
CA ASP A 108 -2.24 -19.35 0.73
C ASP A 108 -3.09 -18.50 -0.24
N SER A 109 -3.76 -17.45 0.24
CA SER A 109 -4.64 -16.59 -0.56
C SER A 109 -4.24 -15.11 -0.46
N ALA A 110 -4.04 -14.48 -1.62
CA ALA A 110 -3.79 -13.05 -1.73
C ALA A 110 -4.97 -12.22 -1.17
N GLN A 111 -6.20 -12.67 -1.43
CA GLN A 111 -7.43 -12.04 -0.96
C GLN A 111 -7.51 -12.07 0.57
N ALA A 112 -7.17 -13.21 1.19
CA ALA A 112 -7.14 -13.32 2.64
C ALA A 112 -6.06 -12.40 3.26
N ALA A 113 -4.88 -12.31 2.65
CA ALA A 113 -3.83 -11.41 3.12
C ALA A 113 -4.26 -9.93 3.03
N VAL A 114 -4.88 -9.54 1.92
CA VAL A 114 -5.42 -8.19 1.69
C VAL A 114 -6.53 -7.85 2.67
N ALA A 115 -7.47 -8.77 2.93
CA ALA A 115 -8.51 -8.58 3.94
C ALA A 115 -7.91 -8.31 5.34
N MET A 116 -6.87 -9.06 5.73
CA MET A 116 -6.20 -8.84 7.02
C MET A 116 -5.54 -7.47 7.15
N VAL A 117 -5.03 -6.90 6.06
CA VAL A 117 -4.51 -5.53 6.02
C VAL A 117 -5.64 -4.52 6.16
N ILE A 118 -6.73 -4.70 5.40
CA ILE A 118 -7.91 -3.82 5.44
C ILE A 118 -8.51 -3.75 6.85
N ASP A 119 -8.68 -4.90 7.50
CA ASP A 119 -9.20 -5.01 8.87
C ASP A 119 -8.35 -4.29 9.92
N ARG A 120 -7.08 -4.00 9.59
CA ARG A 120 -6.09 -3.36 10.48
C ARG A 120 -5.74 -1.93 10.06
N LEU A 121 -6.40 -1.39 9.04
CA LEU A 121 -6.13 -0.02 8.60
C LEU A 121 -6.40 0.98 9.73
N PRO A 122 -5.51 1.97 9.92
CA PRO A 122 -5.80 3.09 10.81
C PRO A 122 -7.11 3.78 10.40
N PRO A 123 -7.86 4.36 11.37
CA PRO A 123 -9.01 5.18 11.02
C PRO A 123 -8.54 6.34 10.13
N HIS A 124 -9.37 6.72 9.16
CA HIS A 124 -9.08 7.80 8.21
C HIS A 124 -7.79 7.58 7.39
N CYS A 125 -7.48 6.32 7.02
CA CYS A 125 -6.23 5.96 6.35
C CYS A 125 -6.00 6.64 4.98
N GLY A 126 -7.02 7.21 4.33
CA GLY A 126 -6.86 7.84 3.02
C GLY A 126 -7.92 8.88 2.68
N PRO A 127 -7.82 9.51 1.49
CA PRO A 127 -6.79 9.27 0.46
C PRO A 127 -5.39 9.73 0.88
N ALA A 128 -4.34 9.18 0.27
CA ALA A 128 -2.95 9.48 0.60
C ALA A 128 -2.65 10.97 0.50
N PHE A 129 -2.08 11.53 1.57
CA PHE A 129 -1.74 12.94 1.70
C PHE A 129 -0.56 13.31 0.80
N ILE A 130 -0.66 14.44 0.08
CA ILE A 130 0.47 15.00 -0.67
C ILE A 130 1.49 15.56 0.32
N GLY A 131 2.62 14.88 0.43
CA GLY A 131 3.70 15.23 1.33
C GLY A 131 4.29 13.99 1.98
N ASN A 132 5.07 14.19 3.03
CA ASN A 132 5.70 13.13 3.81
C ASN A 132 4.99 12.91 5.16
N ALA A 133 5.45 11.92 5.94
CA ALA A 133 4.86 11.59 7.24
C ALA A 133 4.87 12.76 8.25
N GLU A 134 5.89 13.62 8.23
CA GLU A 134 5.97 14.77 9.13
C GLU A 134 4.90 15.82 8.80
N ALA A 135 4.71 16.09 7.51
CA ALA A 135 3.69 17.00 7.02
C ALA A 135 2.27 16.48 7.29
N LEU A 136 2.04 15.18 7.10
CA LEU A 136 0.78 14.52 7.47
C LEU A 136 0.50 14.67 8.97
N ALA A 137 1.48 14.36 9.83
CA ALA A 137 1.32 14.49 11.28
C ALA A 137 1.03 15.94 11.71
N ALA A 138 1.63 16.93 11.05
CA ALA A 138 1.34 18.34 11.30
C ALA A 138 -0.10 18.71 10.89
N TYR A 139 -0.57 18.20 9.75
CA TYR A 139 -1.93 18.39 9.26
C TYR A 139 -2.98 17.78 10.21
N GLU A 140 -2.75 16.55 10.69
CA GLU A 140 -3.63 15.85 11.64
C GLU A 140 -3.73 16.62 12.97
N ARG A 141 -2.60 17.02 13.57
CA ARG A 141 -2.60 17.84 14.80
C ARG A 141 -3.39 19.13 14.66
N ALA A 142 -3.28 19.82 13.52
CA ALA A 142 -4.00 21.06 13.27
C ALA A 142 -5.52 20.85 13.05
N ARG A 143 -5.92 19.64 12.65
CA ARG A 143 -7.32 19.25 12.48
C ARG A 143 -7.95 18.86 13.82
N ASP A 144 -7.24 18.10 14.65
CA ASP A 144 -7.75 17.57 15.91
C ASP A 144 -7.78 18.62 17.04
N GLY A 145 -6.95 19.65 16.94
CA GLY A 145 -6.97 20.81 17.85
C GLY A 145 -8.06 21.84 17.55
N ARG A 146 -9.01 21.56 16.65
CA ARG A 146 -10.05 22.49 16.19
C ARG A 146 -11.44 22.07 16.66
#